data_AF-A0AAN4YKR6-F1
#
_entry.id   AF-A0AAN4YKR6-F1
#
_cell.length_a   1.000
_cell.length_b   1.000
_cell.length_c   1.000
_cell.angle_alpha   90.00
_cell.angle_beta   90.00
_cell.angle_gamma   90.00
#
_symmetry.space_group_name_H-M   'P 1'
#
loop_
_entity.id
_entity.type
_entity.pdbx_description
1 polymer ?
#
loop_
_entity_poly.entity_id
_entity_poly.type
_entity_poly.pdbx_seq_one_letter_code
_entity_poly.pdbx_strand_id
1 'polypeptide(L)'
;MFGQVTGLSLLTGLLATASVKADSNCRCFPGDACWPAQDVWAKFNESVDGRLVATVPLGTPCHDPNYNAAECQKLSEQWTDPALQ
;
A
#
# COMPACT_ATOMS: atom_id res chain seq x y z
N MET A 1 8.19 -42.20 -45.10
CA MET A 1 9.60 -42.34 -44.67
C MET A 1 9.75 -41.52 -43.41
N PHE A 2 9.77 -42.19 -42.26
CA PHE A 2 9.99 -41.59 -40.95
C PHE A 2 11.47 -41.20 -40.84
N GLY A 3 11.76 -39.93 -40.56
CA GLY A 3 13.10 -39.45 -40.25
C GLY A 3 13.05 -38.71 -38.91
N GLN A 4 13.23 -39.45 -37.81
CA GLN A 4 13.46 -38.86 -36.49
C GLN A 4 14.84 -38.21 -36.47
N VAL A 5 14.88 -36.89 -36.32
CA VAL A 5 16.10 -36.19 -35.91
C VAL A 5 16.16 -36.25 -34.39
N THR A 6 17.06 -37.07 -33.88
CA THR A 6 17.37 -37.20 -32.46
C THR A 6 18.22 -36.02 -32.00
N GLY A 7 17.68 -35.28 -31.03
CA GLY A 7 18.40 -34.86 -29.83
C GLY A 7 19.53 -33.84 -29.99
N LEU A 8 19.27 -32.61 -29.54
CA LEU A 8 20.11 -31.94 -28.54
C LEU A 8 19.26 -30.81 -27.91
N SER A 9 18.35 -31.18 -27.02
CA SER A 9 17.72 -30.20 -26.12
C SER A 9 18.79 -29.75 -25.13
N LEU A 10 19.40 -28.60 -25.38
CA LEU A 10 20.15 -27.87 -24.37
C LEU A 10 19.16 -27.50 -23.27
N LEU A 11 19.17 -28.25 -22.16
CA LEU A 11 18.56 -27.81 -20.92
C LEU A 11 19.31 -26.55 -20.47
N THR A 12 18.82 -25.39 -20.88
CA THR A 12 19.14 -24.14 -20.20
C THR A 12 18.62 -24.27 -18.79
N GLY A 13 19.52 -24.65 -17.88
CA GLY A 13 19.23 -24.73 -16.45
C GLY A 13 18.67 -23.38 -16.01
N LEU A 14 17.45 -23.40 -15.48
CA LEU A 14 16.82 -22.24 -14.89
C LEU A 14 17.65 -21.89 -13.64
N LEU A 15 18.53 -20.89 -13.75
CA LEU A 15 19.18 -20.27 -12.61
C LEU A 15 18.08 -19.57 -11.81
N ALA A 16 17.44 -20.31 -10.90
CA ALA A 16 16.58 -19.73 -9.89
C ALA A 16 17.49 -18.92 -8.95
N THR A 17 17.66 -17.64 -9.24
CA THR A 17 18.25 -16.69 -8.30
C THR A 17 17.30 -16.59 -7.11
N ALA A 18 17.59 -17.32 -6.03
CA ALA A 18 16.93 -17.09 -4.76
C ALA A 18 17.29 -15.67 -4.32
N SER A 19 16.34 -14.75 -4.44
CA SER A 19 16.48 -13.42 -3.84
C SER A 19 16.52 -13.63 -2.33
N VAL A 20 17.70 -13.50 -1.73
CA VAL A 20 17.82 -13.37 -0.29
C VAL A 20 17.12 -12.06 0.04
N LYS A 21 15.90 -12.14 0.56
CA LYS A 21 15.25 -10.99 1.17
C LYS A 21 16.13 -10.60 2.33
N ALA A 22 16.95 -9.58 2.15
CA ALA A 22 17.64 -8.95 3.25
C ALA A 22 16.55 -8.60 4.27
N ASP A 23 16.67 -9.11 5.50
CA ASP A 23 15.92 -8.62 6.64
C ASP A 23 16.40 -7.19 6.87
N SER A 24 15.91 -6.27 6.05
CA SER A 24 15.98 -4.87 6.37
C SER A 24 15.07 -4.69 7.57
N ASN A 25 15.62 -4.17 8.67
CA ASN A 25 14.82 -3.70 9.81
C ASN A 25 13.92 -2.50 9.44
N CYS A 26 13.67 -2.26 8.15
CA CYS A 26 12.81 -1.23 7.62
C CYS A 26 11.35 -1.61 7.84
N ARG A 27 10.52 -0.62 8.15
CA ARG A 27 9.07 -0.79 8.20
C ARG A 27 8.51 -0.71 6.77
N CYS A 28 7.43 -1.45 6.52
CA CYS A 28 6.68 -1.38 5.26
C CYS A 28 5.93 -0.06 5.16
N PHE A 29 5.85 0.50 3.95
CA PHE A 29 5.04 1.65 3.60
C PHE A 29 3.93 1.26 2.62
N PRO A 30 2.85 2.07 2.50
CA PRO A 30 1.84 1.85 1.47
C PRO A 30 2.46 1.73 0.08
N GLY A 31 2.13 0.64 -0.64
CA GLY A 31 2.67 0.32 -1.97
C GLY A 31 3.78 -0.72 -1.97
N ASP A 32 4.44 -0.98 -0.82
CA ASP A 32 5.43 -2.04 -0.72
C ASP A 32 4.78 -3.43 -0.81
N ALA A 33 5.52 -4.42 -1.34
CA ALA A 33 5.03 -5.80 -1.42
C ALA A 33 4.72 -6.43 -0.05
N CYS A 34 5.26 -5.88 1.04
CA CYS A 34 4.99 -6.33 2.40
C CYS A 34 3.86 -5.53 3.09
N TRP A 35 3.29 -4.52 2.42
CA TRP A 35 2.14 -3.78 2.95
C TRP A 35 0.93 -4.71 3.06
N PRO A 36 0.17 -4.69 4.17
CA PRO A 36 -0.98 -5.58 4.31
C PRO A 36 -2.04 -5.31 3.23
N ALA A 37 -2.58 -6.40 2.68
CA ALA A 37 -3.72 -6.34 1.77
C ALA A 37 -4.99 -5.86 2.48
N GLN A 38 -6.00 -5.46 1.71
CA GLN A 38 -7.24 -4.89 2.24
C GLN A 38 -8.01 -5.85 3.16
N ASP A 39 -7.97 -7.15 2.89
CA ASP A 39 -8.63 -8.16 3.74
C ASP A 39 -7.93 -8.32 5.09
N VAL A 40 -6.60 -8.14 5.14
CA VAL A 40 -5.83 -8.13 6.39
C VAL A 40 -6.21 -6.89 7.22
N TRP A 41 -6.35 -5.73 6.59
CA TRP A 41 -6.85 -4.52 7.26
C TRP A 41 -8.29 -4.68 7.74
N ALA A 42 -9.16 -5.33 6.97
CA ALA A 42 -10.54 -5.60 7.37
C ALA A 42 -10.61 -6.52 8.62
N LYS A 43 -9.85 -7.63 8.62
CA LYS A 43 -9.73 -8.52 9.78
C LYS A 43 -9.15 -7.79 10.99
N PHE A 44 -8.17 -6.91 10.79
CA PHE A 44 -7.65 -6.09 11.88
C PHE A 44 -8.73 -5.16 12.43
N ASN A 45 -9.50 -4.50 11.57
CA ASN A 45 -10.62 -3.65 11.98
C ASN A 45 -11.65 -4.42 12.82
N GLU A 46 -12.01 -5.65 12.41
CA GLU A 46 -12.87 -6.54 13.19
C GLU A 46 -12.27 -6.86 14.56
N SER A 47 -10.96 -7.12 14.63
CA SER A 47 -10.27 -7.43 15.89
C SER A 47 -10.21 -6.26 16.89
N VAL A 48 -10.45 -5.02 16.42
CA VAL A 48 -10.48 -3.80 17.23
C VAL A 48 -11.88 -3.18 17.31
N ASP A 49 -12.93 -4.01 17.18
CA ASP A 49 -14.34 -3.62 17.28
C ASP A 49 -14.73 -2.48 16.31
N GLY A 50 -14.17 -2.47 15.11
CA GLY A 50 -14.50 -1.47 14.09
C GLY A 50 -13.81 -0.11 14.29
N ARG A 51 -12.80 -0.02 15.15
CA ARG A 51 -12.12 1.24 15.51
C ARG A 51 -10.94 1.63 14.60
N LEU A 52 -10.64 0.85 13.57
CA LEU A 52 -9.61 1.23 12.59
C LEU A 52 -10.15 2.31 11.65
N VAL A 53 -9.45 3.45 11.58
CA VAL A 53 -9.80 4.56 10.70
C VAL A 53 -8.75 4.68 9.59
N ALA A 54 -9.20 4.64 8.34
CA ALA A 54 -8.36 5.06 7.21
C ALA A 54 -8.25 6.59 7.24
N THR A 55 -7.06 7.10 7.52
CA THR A 55 -6.84 8.55 7.74
C THR A 55 -7.26 9.37 6.53
N VAL A 56 -8.14 10.33 6.76
CA VAL A 56 -8.43 11.44 5.84
C VAL A 56 -7.81 12.69 6.46
N PRO A 57 -6.90 13.40 5.76
CA PRO A 57 -6.30 14.62 6.30
C PRO A 57 -7.36 15.65 6.67
N LEU A 58 -7.17 16.35 7.80
CA LEU A 58 -8.05 17.46 8.19
C LEU A 58 -8.18 18.52 7.08
N GLY A 59 -7.08 18.80 6.37
CA GLY A 59 -7.02 19.73 5.24
C GLY A 59 -7.62 19.21 3.92
N THR A 60 -8.26 18.03 3.88
CA THR A 60 -8.92 17.53 2.66
C THR A 60 -9.86 18.55 2.00
N PRO A 61 -10.66 19.34 2.73
CA PRO A 61 -11.49 20.39 2.14
C PRO A 61 -10.73 21.53 1.45
N CYS A 62 -9.41 21.65 1.66
CA CYS A 62 -8.58 22.67 1.04
C CYS A 62 -7.94 22.26 -0.30
N HIS A 63 -8.18 21.03 -0.77
CA HIS A 63 -7.54 20.49 -1.97
C HIS A 63 -8.54 19.75 -2.87
N ASP A 64 -8.26 19.74 -4.17
CA ASP A 64 -9.01 18.92 -5.13
C ASP A 64 -8.81 17.41 -4.83
N PRO A 65 -9.82 16.56 -5.11
CA PRO A 65 -11.11 16.90 -5.72
C PRO A 65 -12.18 17.30 -4.68
N ASN A 66 -11.83 17.37 -3.40
CA ASN A 66 -12.77 17.56 -2.30
C ASN A 66 -12.88 19.02 -1.85
N TYR A 67 -12.47 19.96 -2.69
CA TYR A 67 -12.40 21.37 -2.34
C TYR A 67 -13.75 21.91 -1.89
N ASN A 68 -13.75 22.49 -0.70
CA ASN A 68 -14.86 23.20 -0.11
C ASN A 68 -14.32 24.50 0.50
N ALA A 69 -14.59 25.61 -0.19
CA ALA A 69 -14.10 26.93 0.19
C ALA A 69 -14.46 27.32 1.64
N ALA A 70 -15.70 27.06 2.05
CA ALA A 70 -16.19 27.46 3.38
C ALA A 70 -15.52 26.65 4.49
N GLU A 71 -15.41 25.33 4.34
CA GLU A 71 -14.75 24.49 5.34
C GLU A 71 -13.24 24.75 5.37
N CYS A 72 -12.61 24.93 4.20
CA CYS A 72 -11.20 25.28 4.14
C CYS A 72 -10.91 26.62 4.84
N GLN A 73 -11.77 27.63 4.65
CA GLN A 73 -11.62 28.92 5.33
C GLN A 73 -11.71 28.74 6.86
N LYS A 74 -12.72 28.03 7.34
CA LYS A 74 -12.89 27.76 8.77
C LYS A 74 -11.68 27.03 9.38
N LEU A 75 -11.19 26.00 8.71
CA LEU A 75 -9.99 25.25 9.14
C LEU A 75 -8.74 26.14 9.14
N SER A 76 -8.60 27.01 8.15
CA SER A 76 -7.47 27.94 8.04
C SER A 76 -7.46 28.97 9.17
N GLU A 77 -8.63 29.50 9.55
CA GLU A 77 -8.79 30.46 10.65
C GLU A 77 -8.46 29.84 12.02
N GLN A 78 -8.67 28.54 12.18
CA GLN A 78 -8.47 27.81 13.43
C GLN A 78 -7.18 26.98 13.48
N TRP A 79 -6.33 27.02 12.45
CA TRP A 79 -5.24 26.06 12.25
C TRP A 79 -4.26 25.91 13.44
N THR A 80 -4.07 26.97 14.21
CA THR A 80 -3.19 26.97 15.40
C THR A 80 -3.90 26.64 16.71
N ASP A 81 -5.21 26.40 16.68
CA ASP A 81 -5.98 25.98 17.85
C ASP A 81 -5.75 24.48 18.11
N PRO A 82 -5.16 24.09 19.26
CA PRO A 82 -4.93 22.68 19.57
C PRO A 82 -6.22 21.88 19.81
N ALA A 83 -7.36 22.55 19.97
CA ALA A 83 -8.67 21.91 20.07
C ALA A 83 -9.33 21.68 18.71
N LEU A 84 -8.73 22.15 17.61
CA LEU A 84 -9.21 21.88 16.26
C LEU A 84 -9.02 20.38 15.94
N GLN A 85 -10.13 19.69 15.70
CA GLN A 85 -10.18 18.28 15.29
C GLN A 85 -11.13 18.09 14.12
#